data_AF-A0A1Q7GF40-F1
#
_entry.id   AF-A0A1Q7GF40-F1
#
_cell.length_a   1.000
_cell.length_b   1.000
_cell.length_c   1.000
_cell.angle_alpha   90.00
_cell.angle_beta   90.00
_cell.angle_gamma   90.00
#
_symmetry.space_group_name_H-M   'P 1'
#
loop_
_entity.id
_entity.type
_entity.pdbx_description
1 polymer ?
#
loop_
_entity_poly.entity_id
_entity_poly.type
_entity_poly.pdbx_seq_one_letter_code
_entity_poly.pdbx_strand_id
1 'polypeptide(L)'
;MNDNRKATVACPFCATLNRVDLSRIAQHPKCGKCGKPILLDRPIAVSDATFERVTADTTVPVLVDFYADWCGPCKMMAPLLDDVARRRAGEVLIAKLDTDRNPATGMRFGIRGIPTMILFRGGQEIARRVGAVPPKDLDAFVNSA
;
A
#
# COMPACT_ATOMS: atom_id res chain seq x y z
N MET A 1 -7.92 -1.68 25.63
CA MET A 1 -6.70 -2.18 24.96
C MET A 1 -6.18 -1.05 24.10
N ASN A 2 -4.98 -0.53 24.36
CA ASN A 2 -4.39 0.51 23.51
C ASN A 2 -3.94 -0.13 22.20
N ASP A 3 -4.80 -0.05 21.21
CA ASP A 3 -4.54 -0.55 19.88
C ASP A 3 -3.54 0.39 19.18
N ASN A 4 -2.24 0.14 19.39
CA ASN A 4 -1.14 0.97 18.91
C ASN A 4 -0.87 0.74 17.41
N ARG A 5 -1.90 0.83 16.56
CA ARG A 5 -1.78 0.73 15.11
C ARG A 5 -1.23 2.05 14.55
N LYS A 6 -0.01 2.00 14.03
CA LYS A 6 0.67 3.15 13.42
C LYS A 6 1.14 2.80 12.02
N ALA A 7 1.10 3.78 11.14
CA ALA A 7 1.67 3.66 9.80
C ALA A 7 2.55 4.86 9.48
N THR A 8 3.63 4.59 8.75
CA THR A 8 4.38 5.62 8.04
C THR A 8 3.85 5.66 6.62
N VAL A 9 3.34 6.82 6.18
CA VAL A 9 2.64 6.97 4.90
C VAL A 9 3.14 8.18 4.15
N ALA A 10 3.33 8.04 2.84
CA ALA A 10 3.67 9.14 1.96
C ALA A 10 2.42 9.99 1.67
N CYS A 11 2.51 11.30 1.87
CA CYS A 11 1.45 12.22 1.52
C CYS A 11 1.22 12.20 0.00
N PRO A 12 0.00 11.95 -0.50
CA PRO A 12 -0.27 11.84 -1.93
C PRO A 12 -0.09 13.17 -2.70
N PHE A 13 0.06 14.29 -1.99
CA PHE A 13 0.15 15.61 -2.59
C PHE A 13 1.56 16.23 -2.59
N CYS A 14 2.40 15.87 -1.61
CA CYS A 14 3.74 16.46 -1.48
C CYS A 14 4.82 15.44 -1.11
N ALA A 15 4.49 14.14 -1.16
CA ALA A 15 5.36 13.00 -0.87
C ALA A 15 5.99 12.98 0.54
N THR A 16 5.65 13.92 1.43
CA THR A 16 6.20 13.94 2.79
C THR A 16 5.71 12.71 3.56
N LEU A 17 6.64 12.03 4.21
CA LEU A 17 6.32 10.91 5.09
C LEU A 17 5.71 11.45 6.39
N ASN A 18 4.59 10.86 6.77
CA ASN A 18 3.86 11.18 7.98
C ASN A 18 3.69 9.91 8.81
N ARG A 19 3.81 10.05 10.13
CA ARG A 19 3.40 9.01 11.06
C ARG A 19 1.93 9.23 11.39
N VAL A 20 1.10 8.24 11.13
CA VAL A 20 -0.34 8.29 11.35
C VAL A 20 -0.74 7.25 12.38
N ASP A 21 -1.54 7.67 13.35
CA ASP A 21 -2.24 6.78 14.27
C ASP A 21 -3.49 6.24 13.56
N LEU A 22 -3.43 4.97 13.15
CA LEU A 22 -4.50 4.31 12.41
C LEU A 22 -5.75 4.07 13.27
N SER A 23 -5.61 4.02 14.61
CA SER A 23 -6.76 3.94 15.52
C SER A 23 -7.63 5.21 15.48
N ARG A 24 -7.10 6.30 14.92
CA ARG A 24 -7.76 7.62 14.81
C ARG A 24 -8.01 8.04 13.37
N ILE A 25 -8.02 7.11 12.42
CA ILE A 25 -8.21 7.39 10.99
C ILE A 25 -9.48 8.21 10.68
N ALA A 26 -10.56 8.00 11.44
CA ALA A 26 -11.81 8.76 11.33
C ALA A 26 -11.69 10.27 11.62
N GLN A 27 -10.58 10.69 12.25
CA GLN A 27 -10.28 12.10 12.52
C GLN A 27 -9.64 12.81 11.31
N HIS A 28 -9.54 12.14 10.15
CA HIS A 28 -8.99 12.66 8.91
C HIS A 28 -7.58 13.27 9.10
N PRO A 29 -6.57 12.43 9.39
CA PRO A 29 -5.21 12.89 9.63
C PRO A 29 -4.71 13.77 8.48
N LYS A 30 -3.99 14.84 8.82
CA LYS A 30 -3.43 15.79 7.85
C LYS A 30 -1.92 15.63 7.74
N CYS A 31 -1.39 15.93 6.57
CA CYS A 31 0.04 16.01 6.35
C CYS A 31 0.64 17.18 7.15
N GLY A 32 1.67 16.90 7.95
CA GLY A 32 2.37 17.91 8.76
C GLY A 32 3.13 18.96 7.95
N LYS A 33 3.38 18.73 6.64
CA LYS A 33 4.05 19.70 5.76
C LYS A 33 3.07 20.56 4.96
N CYS A 34 2.08 19.97 4.30
CA CYS A 34 1.20 20.70 3.37
C CYS A 34 -0.23 20.88 3.87
N GLY A 35 -0.58 20.33 5.04
CA GLY A 35 -1.92 20.46 5.65
C GLY A 35 -3.05 19.70 4.94
N LYS A 36 -2.80 19.12 3.76
CA LYS A 36 -3.77 18.31 3.03
C LYS A 36 -4.06 16.98 3.73
N PRO A 37 -5.26 16.38 3.55
CA PRO A 37 -5.60 15.11 4.17
C PRO A 37 -4.65 13.99 3.71
N ILE A 38 -4.34 13.06 4.61
CA ILE A 38 -3.76 11.76 4.26
C ILE A 38 -4.92 10.84 3.88
N LEU A 39 -4.93 10.39 2.63
CA LEU A 39 -5.97 9.51 2.09
C LEU A 39 -5.56 8.06 2.30
N LEU A 40 -6.19 7.38 3.27
CA LEU A 40 -5.93 5.99 3.62
C LEU A 40 -7.08 5.05 3.24
N ASP A 41 -8.11 5.59 2.59
CA ASP A 41 -9.27 4.89 2.05
C ASP A 41 -9.03 4.38 0.61
N ARG A 42 -7.78 4.42 0.14
CA ARG A 42 -7.36 4.03 -1.21
C ARG A 42 -5.86 3.70 -1.22
N PRO A 43 -5.33 2.98 -2.22
CA PRO A 43 -3.92 2.68 -2.34
C PRO A 43 -3.08 3.95 -2.36
N ILE A 44 -2.11 4.05 -1.45
CA ILE A 44 -1.16 5.16 -1.44
C ILE A 44 -0.03 4.90 -2.43
N ALA A 45 0.36 5.93 -3.18
CA ALA A 45 1.53 5.82 -4.05
C ALA A 45 2.81 5.78 -3.20
N VAL A 46 3.63 4.77 -3.44
CA VAL A 46 5.00 4.69 -2.92
C VAL A 46 5.99 4.79 -4.07
N SER A 47 7.22 5.13 -3.73
CA SER A 47 8.32 5.31 -4.66
C SER A 47 9.58 4.63 -4.15
N ASP A 48 10.62 4.56 -4.98
CA ASP A 48 11.95 4.07 -4.58
C ASP A 48 12.46 4.74 -3.28
N ALA A 49 12.15 6.03 -3.07
CA ALA A 49 12.59 6.79 -1.90
C ALA A 49 11.72 6.57 -0.64
N THR A 50 10.49 6.07 -0.78
CA THR A 50 9.51 5.99 0.33
C THR A 50 9.13 4.56 0.70
N PHE A 51 9.32 3.61 -0.22
CA PHE A 51 8.88 2.23 -0.08
C PHE A 51 9.33 1.58 1.23
N GLU A 52 10.63 1.66 1.54
CA GLU A 52 11.20 0.97 2.70
C GLU A 52 10.60 1.47 4.01
N ARG A 53 10.49 2.79 4.18
CA ARG A 53 9.87 3.37 5.39
C ARG A 53 8.40 3.04 5.48
N VAL A 54 7.66 3.05 4.37
CA VAL A 54 6.23 2.73 4.39
C VAL A 54 5.99 1.27 4.78
N THR A 55 6.81 0.35 4.29
CA THR A 55 6.68 -1.10 4.56
C THR A 55 7.27 -1.53 5.90
N ALA A 56 8.35 -0.88 6.36
CA ALA A 56 9.05 -1.23 7.61
C ALA A 56 8.55 -0.46 8.84
N ASP A 57 8.28 0.84 8.71
CA ASP A 57 7.86 1.72 9.82
C ASP A 57 6.33 1.75 9.98
N THR A 58 5.68 0.62 9.75
CA THR A 58 4.22 0.43 9.85
C THR A 58 3.93 -0.84 10.64
N THR A 59 3.03 -0.76 11.62
CA THR A 59 2.72 -1.87 12.54
C THR A 59 1.65 -2.82 12.02
N VAL A 60 0.89 -2.38 11.01
CA VAL A 60 -0.09 -3.21 10.30
C VAL A 60 0.54 -3.83 9.04
N PRO A 61 -0.03 -4.91 8.48
CA PRO A 61 0.41 -5.41 7.19
C PRO A 61 0.29 -4.34 6.09
N VAL A 62 1.22 -4.37 5.14
CA VAL A 62 1.23 -3.49 3.97
C VAL A 62 1.14 -4.32 2.71
N LEU A 63 0.03 -4.22 1.98
CA LEU A 63 -0.09 -4.80 0.65
C LEU A 63 0.42 -3.80 -0.38
N VAL A 64 1.40 -4.16 -1.19
CA VAL A 64 1.89 -3.34 -2.31
C VAL A 64 1.50 -3.97 -3.64
N ASP A 65 0.77 -3.23 -4.45
CA ASP A 65 0.52 -3.53 -5.87
C ASP A 65 1.62 -2.93 -6.74
N PHE A 66 2.42 -3.80 -7.36
CA PHE A 66 3.42 -3.44 -8.35
C PHE A 66 2.76 -3.45 -9.73
N TYR A 67 2.66 -2.27 -10.35
CA TYR A 67 1.87 -2.06 -11.55
C TYR A 67 2.59 -1.17 -12.58
N ALA A 68 1.93 -0.92 -13.72
CA ALA A 68 2.27 0.13 -14.67
C ALA A 68 1.00 0.69 -15.33
N ASP A 69 1.02 1.95 -15.78
CA ASP A 69 -0.17 2.66 -16.30
C ASP A 69 -0.74 2.03 -17.61
N TRP A 70 0.10 1.35 -18.39
CA TRP A 70 -0.28 0.69 -19.65
C TRP A 70 -0.84 -0.74 -19.44
N CYS A 71 -0.69 -1.32 -18.25
CA CYS A 71 -1.03 -2.70 -17.96
C CYS A 71 -2.56 -2.89 -17.81
N GLY A 72 -3.18 -3.61 -18.76
CA GLY A 72 -4.61 -3.93 -18.75
C GLY A 72 -5.07 -4.65 -17.48
N PRO A 73 -4.45 -5.79 -17.09
CA PRO A 73 -4.80 -6.50 -15.85
C PRO A 73 -4.62 -5.66 -14.58
N CYS A 74 -3.66 -4.73 -14.56
CA CYS A 74 -3.47 -3.82 -13.43
C CYS A 74 -4.65 -2.86 -13.27
N LYS A 75 -5.21 -2.37 -14.39
CA LYS A 75 -6.43 -1.53 -14.37
C LYS A 75 -7.65 -2.28 -13.84
N MET A 76 -7.72 -3.61 -14.02
CA MET A 76 -8.77 -4.44 -13.43
C MET A 76 -8.62 -4.58 -11.91
N MET A 77 -7.39 -4.68 -11.42
CA MET A 77 -7.11 -4.83 -9.98
C MET A 77 -7.29 -3.52 -9.20
N ALA A 78 -6.99 -2.37 -9.81
CA ALA A 78 -7.08 -1.05 -9.17
C ALA A 78 -8.39 -0.80 -8.40
N PRO A 79 -9.60 -0.94 -8.98
CA PRO A 79 -10.85 -0.72 -8.24
C PRO A 79 -11.09 -1.74 -7.12
N LEU A 80 -10.55 -2.96 -7.24
CA LEU A 80 -10.64 -3.96 -6.17
C LEU A 80 -9.75 -3.58 -4.98
N LEU A 81 -8.55 -3.08 -5.26
CA LEU A 81 -7.63 -2.59 -4.24
C LEU A 81 -8.13 -1.31 -3.56
N ASP A 82 -8.79 -0.41 -4.31
CA ASP A 82 -9.52 0.73 -3.74
C ASP A 82 -10.59 0.26 -2.75
N ASP A 83 -11.37 -0.74 -3.14
CA ASP A 83 -12.42 -1.27 -2.27
C ASP A 83 -11.88 -1.92 -1.00
N VAL A 84 -10.82 -2.72 -1.11
CA VAL A 84 -10.12 -3.32 0.03
C VAL A 84 -9.58 -2.22 0.96
N ALA A 85 -8.94 -1.19 0.43
CA ALA A 85 -8.40 -0.10 1.23
C ALA A 85 -9.49 0.63 2.04
N ARG A 86 -10.67 0.84 1.46
CA ARG A 86 -11.83 1.40 2.19
C ARG A 86 -12.34 0.46 3.27
N ARG A 87 -12.59 -0.81 2.94
CA ARG A 87 -13.19 -1.79 3.87
C ARG A 87 -12.26 -2.18 5.02
N ARG A 88 -10.94 -2.17 4.79
CA ARG A 88 -9.90 -2.56 5.75
C ARG A 88 -9.10 -1.37 6.28
N ALA A 89 -9.67 -0.15 6.18
CA ALA A 89 -8.98 1.07 6.58
C ALA A 89 -8.49 0.98 8.04
N GLY A 90 -7.18 1.10 8.22
CA GLY A 90 -6.52 1.01 9.52
C GLY A 90 -6.21 -0.41 10.01
N GLU A 91 -6.66 -1.46 9.33
CA GLU A 91 -6.28 -2.86 9.59
C GLU A 91 -5.14 -3.33 8.70
N VAL A 92 -5.15 -2.91 7.43
CA VAL A 92 -4.12 -3.17 6.44
C VAL A 92 -3.88 -1.88 5.66
N LEU A 93 -2.63 -1.56 5.37
CA LEU A 93 -2.28 -0.45 4.48
C LEU A 93 -2.17 -0.96 3.05
N ILE A 94 -2.93 -0.38 2.13
CA ILE A 94 -2.79 -0.68 0.69
C ILE A 94 -1.92 0.40 0.06
N ALA A 95 -0.90 -0.04 -0.68
CA ALA A 95 0.03 0.80 -1.40
C ALA A 95 0.16 0.34 -2.85
N LYS A 96 0.64 1.23 -3.71
CA LYS A 96 0.90 0.95 -5.12
C LYS A 96 2.24 1.53 -5.54
N LEU A 97 2.99 0.77 -6.33
CA LEU A 97 4.27 1.17 -6.89
C LEU A 97 4.24 1.00 -8.41
N ASP A 98 4.40 2.12 -9.12
CA ASP A 98 4.59 2.12 -10.56
C ASP A 98 6.01 1.65 -10.88
N THR A 99 6.15 0.49 -11.49
CA THR A 99 7.44 -0.15 -11.79
C THR A 99 8.24 0.54 -12.88
N ASP A 100 7.58 1.29 -13.79
CA ASP A 100 8.28 2.08 -14.81
C ASP A 100 8.96 3.31 -14.18
N ARG A 101 8.30 3.90 -13.19
CA ARG A 101 8.81 5.09 -12.47
C ARG A 101 9.74 4.76 -11.32
N ASN A 102 9.72 3.52 -10.84
CA ASN A 102 10.44 3.07 -9.65
C ASN A 102 11.18 1.74 -9.95
N PRO A 103 12.10 1.73 -10.92
CA PRO A 103 12.73 0.51 -11.41
C PRO A 103 13.62 -0.14 -10.35
N ALA A 104 14.22 0.63 -9.42
CA ALA A 104 15.12 0.08 -8.41
C ALA A 104 14.36 -0.85 -7.45
N THR A 105 13.18 -0.46 -7.00
CA THR A 105 12.34 -1.31 -6.14
C THR A 105 11.79 -2.51 -6.92
N GLY A 106 11.35 -2.31 -8.17
CA GLY A 106 10.90 -3.41 -9.03
C GLY A 106 11.99 -4.47 -9.23
N MET A 107 13.22 -4.05 -9.50
CA MET A 107 14.38 -4.94 -9.62
C MET A 107 14.70 -5.64 -8.29
N ARG A 108 14.74 -4.90 -7.17
CA ARG A 108 15.02 -5.43 -5.83
C ARG A 108 14.10 -6.59 -5.45
N PHE A 109 12.82 -6.50 -5.78
CA PHE A 109 11.83 -7.54 -5.47
C PHE A 109 11.63 -8.57 -6.61
N GLY A 110 12.43 -8.47 -7.68
CA GLY A 110 12.39 -9.39 -8.80
C GLY A 110 11.04 -9.39 -9.54
N ILE A 111 10.45 -8.21 -9.73
CA ILE A 111 9.16 -8.07 -10.44
C ILE A 111 9.39 -8.36 -11.93
N ARG A 112 8.90 -9.52 -12.39
CA ARG A 112 9.01 -9.98 -13.79
C ARG A 112 7.69 -9.95 -14.55
N GLY A 113 6.59 -9.69 -13.85
CA GLY A 113 5.25 -9.61 -14.41
C GLY A 113 4.37 -8.74 -13.51
N ILE A 114 3.40 -8.06 -14.12
CA ILE A 114 2.49 -7.15 -13.43
C ILE A 114 1.02 -7.47 -13.78
N PRO A 115 0.06 -7.25 -12.85
CA PRO A 115 0.29 -6.81 -11.48
C PRO A 115 0.98 -7.91 -10.66
N THR A 116 1.87 -7.51 -9.76
CA THR A 116 2.36 -8.39 -8.69
C THR A 116 1.98 -7.74 -7.38
N MET A 117 1.30 -8.49 -6.51
CA MET A 117 0.93 -8.03 -5.18
C MET A 117 1.80 -8.74 -4.16
N ILE A 118 2.46 -7.95 -3.31
CA ILE A 118 3.30 -8.48 -2.23
C ILE A 118 2.79 -7.93 -0.91
N LEU A 119 2.65 -8.82 0.06
CA LEU A 119 2.24 -8.50 1.41
C LEU A 119 3.48 -8.42 2.30
N PHE A 120 3.60 -7.32 3.03
CA PHE A 120 4.71 -7.02 3.92
C PHE A 120 4.26 -6.91 5.37
N ARG A 121 5.13 -7.31 6.29
CA ARG A 121 4.99 -7.06 7.73
C ARG A 121 6.36 -6.70 8.30
N GLY A 122 6.48 -5.49 8.85
CA GLY A 122 7.78 -4.98 9.35
C GLY A 122 8.87 -4.99 8.27
N GLY A 123 8.53 -4.64 7.03
CA GLY A 123 9.47 -4.58 5.90
C GLY A 123 9.84 -5.93 5.28
N GLN A 124 9.36 -7.04 5.85
CA GLN A 124 9.61 -8.38 5.31
C GLN A 124 8.45 -8.83 4.43
N GLU A 125 8.77 -9.40 3.26
CA GLU A 125 7.80 -10.09 2.41
C GLU A 125 7.30 -11.35 3.11
N ILE A 126 5.99 -11.43 3.36
CA ILE A 126 5.36 -12.59 4.00
C ILE A 126 4.53 -13.42 3.02
N ALA A 127 4.04 -12.81 1.94
CA ALA A 127 3.29 -13.51 0.91
C ALA A 127 3.31 -12.75 -0.43
N ARG A 128 3.18 -13.49 -1.53
CA ARG A 128 3.19 -12.95 -2.90
C ARG A 128 2.10 -13.57 -3.76
N ARG A 129 1.52 -12.75 -4.64
CA ARG A 129 0.64 -13.17 -5.73
C ARG A 129 1.04 -12.44 -7.02
N VAL A 130 1.13 -13.20 -8.11
CA VAL A 130 1.47 -12.67 -9.44
C VAL A 130 0.24 -12.82 -10.33
N GLY A 131 -0.09 -11.77 -11.06
CA GLY A 131 -1.26 -11.70 -11.94
C GLY A 131 -2.51 -11.17 -11.25
N ALA A 132 -3.50 -10.82 -12.07
CA ALA A 132 -4.81 -10.41 -11.59
C ALA A 132 -5.57 -11.62 -11.01
N VAL A 133 -6.37 -11.37 -9.97
CA VAL A 133 -7.15 -12.41 -9.28
C VAL A 133 -8.60 -11.94 -9.07
N PRO A 134 -9.57 -12.87 -8.95
CA PRO A 134 -10.93 -12.53 -8.56
C PRO A 134 -11.00 -11.86 -7.16
N PRO A 135 -12.06 -11.08 -6.87
CA PRO A 135 -12.20 -10.39 -5.58
C PRO A 135 -12.08 -11.30 -4.34
N LYS A 136 -12.67 -12.50 -4.41
CA LYS A 136 -12.61 -13.49 -3.32
C LYS A 136 -11.17 -13.92 -3.01
N ASP A 137 -10.36 -14.09 -4.04
CA ASP A 137 -8.97 -14.53 -3.89
C ASP A 137 -8.08 -13.38 -3.39
N LEU A 138 -8.41 -12.13 -3.78
CA LEU A 138 -7.77 -10.94 -3.22
C LEU A 138 -8.07 -10.81 -1.71
N ASP A 139 -9.34 -10.94 -1.30
CA ASP A 139 -9.71 -10.89 0.12
C ASP A 139 -9.02 -12.02 0.91
N ALA A 140 -8.98 -13.24 0.36
CA ALA A 140 -8.28 -14.36 0.98
C ALA A 140 -6.77 -14.11 1.12
N PHE A 141 -6.15 -13.51 0.11
CA PHE A 141 -4.74 -13.13 0.15
C PHE A 141 -4.46 -12.07 1.22
N VAL A 142 -5.29 -11.03 1.30
CA VAL A 142 -5.17 -9.98 2.33
C VAL A 142 -5.35 -10.55 3.74
N ASN A 143 -6.24 -11.52 3.93
CA ASN A 143 -6.46 -12.16 5.22
C ASN A 143 -5.35 -13.13 5.64
N SER A 144 -4.41 -13.48 4.75
CA SER A 144 -3.25 -14.33 5.10
C SER A 144 -2.13 -13.59 5.85
N ALA A 145 -2.35 -12.30 6.14
CA ALA A 145 -1.38 -11.39 6.73
C ALA A 145 -1.01 -11.69 8.17
#